data_AF-A0A2M9BC01-F1
#
_entry.id   AF-A0A2M9BC01-F1
#
_cell.length_a   1.000
_cell.length_b   1.000
_cell.length_c   1.000
_cell.angle_alpha   90.00
_cell.angle_beta   90.00
_cell.angle_gamma   90.00
#
_symmetry.space_group_name_H-M   'P 1'
#
loop_
_entity.id
_entity.type
_entity.pdbx_description
1 polymer ?
#
loop_
_entity_poly.entity_id
_entity_poly.type
_entity_poly.pdbx_seq_one_letter_code
_entity_poly.pdbx_strand_id
1 'polypeptide(L)'
;MLHTTQPAFATSEGLRVLLVRLHDAGPGAWRSDPEAAALMQYTIRKYAGLARKHRQEPEDAAPAAFDAMRSSSVRRADDPWAVVTRAVDITLKADEQAAGMLCSTHQARRAEYSGFHEAERFSDRETSITEYHPAFRVDAPEDTDDESDDRSEQARRALEETIALFVALDWPEDLTRAAIEYISGRLIETGSRRAAYESLRRDKHARALLDMPRVSWTTLLRVVLGSPDPTLAATNTGRGVLLRLTRGYPVAEIAADDDLALTIILANPITVRGGEV
;
A
#
# COMPACT_ATOMS: atom_id res chain seq x y z
N MET A 1 50.27 -28.14 22.88
CA MET A 1 49.29 -27.38 23.68
C MET A 1 49.70 -25.91 23.61
N LEU A 2 49.09 -25.12 22.73
CA LEU A 2 49.40 -23.70 22.62
C LEU A 2 48.65 -22.98 23.76
N HIS A 3 49.38 -22.42 24.72
CA HIS A 3 48.81 -21.44 25.64
C HIS A 3 48.46 -20.20 24.82
N THR A 4 47.19 -20.07 24.42
CA THR A 4 46.70 -18.85 23.79
C THR A 4 46.72 -17.76 24.87
N THR A 5 47.80 -16.98 24.91
CA THR A 5 47.90 -15.81 25.77
C THR A 5 46.71 -14.92 25.47
N GLN A 6 45.85 -14.73 26.47
CA GLN A 6 44.63 -13.95 26.31
C GLN A 6 45.02 -12.50 25.98
N PRO A 7 44.43 -11.88 24.95
CA PRO A 7 44.81 -10.52 24.58
C PRO A 7 44.50 -9.55 25.72
N ALA A 8 45.33 -8.52 25.92
CA ALA A 8 45.20 -7.59 27.03
C ALA A 8 43.79 -6.95 27.11
N PHE A 9 43.20 -6.63 25.95
CA PHE A 9 41.86 -6.07 25.82
C PHE A 9 40.72 -7.02 26.23
N ALA A 10 40.99 -8.30 26.50
CA ALA A 10 39.97 -9.21 26.99
C ALA A 10 39.51 -8.87 28.43
N THR A 11 40.34 -8.12 29.17
CA THR A 11 39.99 -7.57 30.48
C THR A 11 39.30 -6.21 30.32
N SER A 12 38.49 -5.81 31.29
CA SER A 12 37.79 -4.51 31.29
C SER A 12 38.76 -3.33 31.30
N GLU A 13 39.85 -3.43 32.07
CA GLU A 13 40.90 -2.40 32.10
C GLU A 13 41.67 -2.33 30.78
N GLY A 14 42.10 -3.48 30.25
CA GLY A 14 42.83 -3.52 28.98
C GLY A 14 41.98 -3.00 27.81
N LEU A 15 40.67 -3.28 27.81
CA LEU A 15 39.76 -2.69 26.83
C LEU A 15 39.71 -1.17 26.98
N ARG A 16 39.61 -0.65 28.21
CA ARG A 16 39.59 0.80 28.46
C ARG A 16 40.85 1.48 27.93
N VAL A 17 42.03 0.94 28.24
CA VAL A 17 43.32 1.47 27.77
C VAL A 17 43.37 1.51 26.24
N LEU A 18 42.97 0.43 25.58
CA LEU A 18 42.92 0.37 24.11
C LEU A 18 41.96 1.43 23.53
N LEU A 19 40.76 1.56 24.10
CA LEU A 19 39.78 2.53 23.61
C LEU A 19 40.20 3.99 23.82
N VAL A 20 40.91 4.29 24.91
CA VAL A 20 41.49 5.62 25.15
C VAL A 20 42.60 5.90 24.13
N ARG A 21 43.53 4.95 23.91
CA ARG A 21 44.57 5.09 22.88
C ARG A 21 44.00 5.34 21.49
N LEU A 22 42.99 4.55 21.10
CA LEU A 22 42.33 4.70 19.80
C LEU A 22 41.56 6.02 19.67
N HIS A 23 41.04 6.55 20.77
CA HIS A 23 40.38 7.85 20.78
C HIS A 23 41.37 9.00 20.62
N ASP A 24 42.48 8.96 21.36
CA ASP A 24 43.53 9.99 21.36
C ASP A 24 44.30 10.02 20.03
N ALA A 25 44.47 8.86 19.38
CA ALA A 25 45.07 8.75 18.05
C ALA A 25 44.23 9.38 16.93
N GLY A 26 42.95 9.71 17.19
CA GLY A 26 42.11 10.49 16.31
C GLY A 26 41.39 9.70 15.19
N PRO A 27 40.77 10.42 14.23
CA PRO A 27 39.95 9.82 13.19
C PRO A 27 40.75 8.86 12.30
N GLY A 28 40.28 7.61 12.19
CA GLY A 28 40.90 6.59 11.33
C GLY A 28 41.82 5.61 12.05
N ALA A 29 42.15 5.84 13.33
CA ALA A 29 43.00 4.94 14.13
C ALA A 29 42.54 3.48 14.09
N TRP A 30 41.22 3.25 14.18
CA TRP A 30 40.61 1.92 14.10
C TRP A 30 40.89 1.15 12.81
N ARG A 31 41.18 1.83 11.69
CA ARG A 31 41.38 1.19 10.39
C ARG A 31 42.78 0.61 10.24
N SER A 32 43.79 1.27 10.82
CA SER A 32 45.20 0.91 10.69
C SER A 32 45.77 0.19 11.90
N ASP A 33 45.07 0.20 13.03
CA ASP A 33 45.55 -0.39 14.28
C ASP A 33 45.34 -1.93 14.30
N PRO A 34 46.42 -2.72 14.45
CA PRO A 34 46.33 -4.18 14.45
C PRO A 34 45.61 -4.74 15.69
N GLU A 35 45.67 -4.06 16.84
CA GLU A 35 44.92 -4.47 18.03
C GLU A 35 43.44 -4.17 17.88
N ALA A 36 43.06 -3.08 17.20
CA ALA A 36 41.66 -2.83 16.86
C ALA A 36 41.10 -3.94 15.96
N ALA A 37 41.86 -4.38 14.96
CA ALA A 37 41.47 -5.52 14.13
C ALA A 37 41.34 -6.83 14.94
N ALA A 38 42.30 -7.10 15.83
CA ALA A 38 42.24 -8.27 16.72
C ALA A 38 41.06 -8.20 17.71
N LEU A 39 40.71 -7.00 18.19
CA LEU A 39 39.56 -6.75 19.04
C LEU A 39 38.26 -7.10 18.30
N MET A 40 38.11 -6.70 17.03
CA MET A 40 36.91 -7.05 16.24
C MET A 40 36.78 -8.57 16.04
N GLN A 41 37.88 -9.28 15.75
CA GLN A 41 37.86 -10.75 15.67
C GLN A 41 37.55 -11.41 17.01
N TYR A 42 37.95 -10.79 18.11
CA TYR A 42 37.61 -11.25 19.45
C TYR A 42 36.13 -11.02 19.77
N THR A 43 35.53 -9.89 19.37
CA THR A 43 34.10 -9.62 19.60
C THR A 43 33.20 -10.61 18.84
N ILE A 44 33.54 -10.97 17.60
CA ILE A 44 32.82 -11.99 16.82
C ILE A 44 32.77 -13.31 17.61
N ARG A 45 33.93 -13.78 18.09
CA ARG A 45 34.01 -15.03 18.87
C ARG A 45 33.33 -14.93 20.23
N LYS A 46 33.50 -13.81 20.94
CA LYS A 46 32.94 -13.59 22.29
C LYS A 46 31.41 -13.57 22.26
N TYR A 47 30.82 -12.95 21.25
CA TYR A 47 29.38 -12.79 21.14
C TYR A 47 28.71 -13.82 20.22
N ALA A 48 29.45 -14.79 19.68
CA ALA A 48 28.90 -15.82 18.79
C ALA A 48 27.71 -16.60 19.40
N GLY A 49 27.78 -16.92 20.70
CA GLY A 49 26.66 -17.57 21.40
C GLY A 49 25.43 -16.66 21.54
N LEU A 50 25.69 -15.36 21.76
CA LEU A 50 24.64 -14.35 21.90
C LEU A 50 23.96 -14.04 20.56
N ALA A 51 24.72 -13.95 19.46
CA ALA A 51 24.18 -13.81 18.11
C ALA A 51 23.26 -14.97 17.75
N ARG A 52 23.71 -16.21 17.98
CA ARG A 52 22.90 -17.42 17.74
C ARG A 52 21.61 -17.45 18.56
N LYS A 53 21.65 -16.99 19.82
CA LYS A 53 20.45 -16.85 20.66
C LYS A 53 19.38 -15.97 20.02
N HIS A 54 19.80 -14.97 19.24
CA HIS A 54 18.93 -14.03 18.52
C HIS A 54 18.79 -14.34 17.02
N ARG A 55 19.11 -15.58 16.61
CA ARG A 55 19.02 -16.01 15.20
C ARG A 55 19.83 -15.13 14.23
N GLN A 56 20.92 -14.53 14.70
CA GLN A 56 21.87 -13.74 13.90
C GLN A 56 23.19 -14.49 13.70
N GLU A 57 23.98 -14.06 12.73
CA GLU A 57 25.32 -14.59 12.51
C GLU A 57 26.32 -13.97 13.50
N PRO A 58 27.38 -14.70 13.92
CA PRO A 58 28.40 -14.16 14.81
C PRO A 58 29.07 -12.87 14.31
N GLU A 59 29.16 -12.69 12.99
CA GLU A 59 29.74 -11.51 12.36
C GLU A 59 28.89 -10.25 12.60
N ASP A 60 27.58 -10.39 12.78
CA ASP A 60 26.64 -9.28 13.01
C ASP A 60 26.86 -8.60 14.37
N ALA A 61 27.49 -9.30 15.33
CA ALA A 61 27.81 -8.74 16.63
C ALA A 61 28.96 -7.72 16.61
N ALA A 62 29.85 -7.80 15.61
CA ALA A 62 31.02 -6.92 15.52
C ALA A 62 30.64 -5.46 15.26
N PRO A 63 29.81 -5.10 14.26
CA PRO A 63 29.37 -3.73 14.04
C PRO A 63 28.72 -3.12 15.29
N ALA A 64 27.85 -3.85 15.98
CA ALA A 64 27.20 -3.39 17.21
C ALA A 64 28.21 -3.12 18.34
N ALA A 65 29.20 -4.01 18.51
CA ALA A 65 30.26 -3.83 19.49
C ALA A 65 31.14 -2.61 19.15
N PHE A 66 31.48 -2.43 17.88
CA PHE A 66 32.26 -1.29 17.39
C PHE A 66 31.55 0.04 17.66
N ASP A 67 30.27 0.14 17.32
CA ASP A 67 29.48 1.35 17.55
C ASP A 67 29.39 1.70 19.03
N ALA A 68 29.21 0.69 19.89
CA ALA A 68 29.24 0.87 21.34
C ALA A 68 30.61 1.38 21.82
N MET A 69 31.69 0.76 21.39
CA MET A 69 33.07 1.07 21.80
C MET A 69 33.53 2.48 21.40
N ARG A 70 32.96 3.05 20.33
CA ARG A 70 33.22 4.44 19.91
C ARG A 70 32.61 5.46 20.86
N SER A 71 31.55 5.10 21.57
CA SER A 71 30.89 5.99 22.53
C SER A 71 31.80 6.31 23.71
N SER A 72 31.76 7.56 24.19
CA SER A 72 32.45 7.94 25.42
C SER A 72 31.94 7.21 26.65
N SER A 73 30.70 6.70 26.62
CA SER A 73 30.11 5.97 27.74
C SER A 73 30.82 4.66 28.03
N VAL A 74 31.26 3.93 27.00
CA VAL A 74 32.02 2.68 27.17
C VAL A 74 33.42 2.97 27.74
N ARG A 75 34.08 4.03 27.27
CA ARG A 75 35.42 4.42 27.79
C ARG A 75 35.39 4.82 29.27
N ARG A 76 34.30 5.46 29.71
CA ARG A 76 34.13 5.97 31.08
C ARG A 76 33.40 5.00 32.01
N ALA A 77 32.92 3.86 31.52
CA ALA A 77 32.22 2.88 32.34
C ALA A 77 33.17 2.19 33.31
N ASP A 78 32.68 1.84 34.51
CA ASP A 78 33.42 1.02 35.48
C ASP A 78 33.74 -0.36 34.90
N ASP A 79 32.80 -0.94 34.15
CA ASP A 79 33.01 -2.14 33.33
C ASP A 79 32.62 -1.89 31.86
N PRO A 80 33.60 -1.57 30.98
CA PRO A 80 33.37 -1.38 29.55
C PRO A 80 32.79 -2.62 28.87
N TRP A 81 33.18 -3.83 29.30
CA TRP A 81 32.68 -5.06 28.70
C TRP A 81 31.22 -5.32 29.02
N ALA A 82 30.74 -4.97 30.21
CA ALA A 82 29.32 -5.04 30.55
C ALA A 82 28.49 -4.12 29.65
N VAL A 83 28.93 -2.88 29.44
CA VAL A 83 28.22 -1.91 28.59
C VAL A 83 28.21 -2.36 27.13
N VAL A 84 29.34 -2.83 26.59
CA VAL A 84 29.40 -3.38 25.22
C VAL A 84 28.48 -4.58 25.08
N THR A 85 28.51 -5.52 26.04
CA THR A 85 27.66 -6.71 25.99
C THR A 85 26.19 -6.34 25.95
N ARG A 86 25.77 -5.37 26.77
CA ARG A 86 24.38 -4.89 26.77
C ARG A 86 24.00 -4.20 25.46
N ALA A 87 24.90 -3.40 24.89
CA ALA A 87 24.66 -2.72 23.62
C ALA A 87 24.53 -3.72 22.44
N VAL A 88 25.37 -4.76 22.43
CA VAL A 88 25.33 -5.85 21.47
C VAL A 88 24.03 -6.64 21.61
N ASP A 89 23.66 -7.04 22.83
CA ASP A 89 22.39 -7.74 23.13
C ASP A 89 21.17 -6.96 22.63
N ILE A 90 21.09 -5.65 22.92
CA ILE A 90 20.00 -4.78 22.45
C ILE A 90 19.95 -4.73 20.92
N THR A 91 21.11 -4.68 20.26
CA THR A 91 21.17 -4.57 18.80
C THR A 91 20.77 -5.88 18.13
N LEU A 92 21.33 -7.01 18.56
CA LEU A 92 20.96 -8.32 18.02
C LEU A 92 19.47 -8.64 18.21
N LYS A 93 18.89 -8.24 19.36
CA LYS A 93 17.44 -8.37 19.59
C LYS A 93 16.63 -7.50 18.62
N ALA A 94 17.09 -6.28 18.35
CA ALA A 94 16.41 -5.39 17.40
C ALA A 94 16.53 -5.92 15.96
N ASP A 95 17.65 -6.53 15.60
CA ASP A 95 17.87 -7.11 14.27
C ASP A 95 17.01 -8.35 14.06
N GLU A 96 16.90 -9.23 15.08
CA GLU A 96 15.96 -10.35 15.08
C GLU A 96 14.52 -9.87 14.86
N GLN A 97 14.11 -8.82 15.60
CA GLN A 97 12.77 -8.27 15.51
C GLN A 97 12.51 -7.60 14.16
N ALA A 98 13.51 -6.90 13.60
CA ALA A 98 13.42 -6.27 12.30
C ALA A 98 13.25 -7.29 11.17
N ALA A 99 14.02 -8.39 11.22
CA ALA A 99 13.90 -9.51 10.29
C ALA A 99 12.51 -10.14 10.37
N GLY A 100 12.01 -10.38 11.59
CA GLY A 100 10.67 -10.91 11.81
C GLY A 100 9.56 -9.98 11.28
N MET A 101 9.67 -8.67 11.51
CA MET A 101 8.67 -7.68 11.05
C MET A 101 8.85 -7.22 9.59
N LEU A 102 9.86 -7.73 8.87
CA LEU A 102 10.24 -7.29 7.52
C LEU A 102 10.45 -5.77 7.41
N CYS A 103 11.10 -5.17 8.43
CA CYS A 103 11.32 -3.73 8.51
C CYS A 103 12.78 -3.39 8.82
N SER A 104 13.09 -2.09 8.94
CA SER A 104 14.45 -1.65 9.30
C SER A 104 14.72 -1.80 10.81
N THR A 105 15.99 -2.03 11.16
CA THR A 105 16.45 -2.17 12.56
C THR A 105 16.17 -0.91 13.40
N HIS A 106 16.25 0.28 12.79
CA HIS A 106 15.89 1.54 13.43
C HIS A 106 14.39 1.61 13.77
N GLN A 107 13.54 1.14 12.86
CA GLN A 107 12.09 1.09 13.09
C GLN A 107 11.75 0.08 14.19
N ALA A 108 12.36 -1.11 14.16
CA ALA A 108 12.13 -2.17 15.14
C ALA A 108 12.45 -1.77 16.60
N ARG A 109 13.32 -0.78 16.80
CA ARG A 109 13.68 -0.28 18.14
C ARG A 109 12.60 0.57 18.83
N ARG A 110 11.56 1.00 18.13
CA ARG A 110 10.54 1.88 18.72
C ARG A 110 9.58 1.11 19.62
N ALA A 111 9.20 1.73 20.74
CA ALA A 111 8.29 1.12 21.72
C ALA A 111 6.92 0.73 21.11
N GLU A 112 6.45 1.47 20.10
CA GLU A 112 5.21 1.18 19.38
C GLU A 112 5.22 -0.19 18.69
N TYR A 113 6.40 -0.75 18.39
CA TYR A 113 6.53 -2.03 17.71
C TYR A 113 6.92 -3.19 18.65
N SER A 114 7.10 -2.96 19.95
CA SER A 114 7.65 -3.99 20.85
C SER A 114 6.77 -5.22 21.04
N GLY A 115 5.47 -5.12 20.72
CA GLY A 115 4.51 -6.23 20.79
C GLY A 115 4.39 -7.05 19.50
N PHE A 116 5.07 -6.64 18.42
CA PHE A 116 5.03 -7.33 17.14
C PHE A 116 6.37 -8.03 16.90
N HIS A 117 6.31 -9.29 16.50
CA HIS A 117 7.50 -10.14 16.36
C HIS A 117 7.68 -10.72 14.97
N GLU A 118 6.59 -11.03 14.27
CA GLU A 118 6.65 -11.72 12.99
C GLU A 118 5.56 -11.21 12.04
N ALA A 119 5.96 -10.92 10.81
CA ALA A 119 5.08 -10.60 9.71
C ALA A 119 4.59 -11.92 9.11
N GLU A 120 3.28 -12.14 9.17
CA GLU A 120 2.63 -13.32 8.62
C GLU A 120 1.94 -12.96 7.31
N ARG A 121 2.03 -13.82 6.29
CA ARG A 121 1.27 -13.59 5.05
C ARG A 121 -0.18 -13.97 5.27
N PHE A 122 -1.09 -13.24 4.63
CA PHE A 122 -2.52 -13.58 4.66
C PHE A 122 -2.81 -15.00 4.17
N SER A 123 -2.01 -15.51 3.22
CA SER A 123 -2.13 -16.86 2.68
C SER A 123 -1.69 -17.97 3.63
N ASP A 124 -0.88 -17.65 4.65
CA ASP A 124 -0.33 -18.66 5.57
C ASP A 124 -1.39 -19.11 6.59
N ARG A 125 -2.54 -18.43 6.62
CA ARG A 125 -3.66 -18.72 7.50
C ARG A 125 -4.73 -19.54 6.80
N GLU A 126 -5.27 -20.52 7.51
CA GLU A 126 -6.44 -21.28 7.07
C GLU A 126 -7.74 -20.47 7.20
N THR A 127 -7.79 -19.51 8.14
CA THR A 127 -8.97 -18.67 8.39
C THR A 127 -9.08 -17.55 7.35
N SER A 128 -10.30 -17.35 6.80
CA SER A 128 -10.59 -16.25 5.88
C SER A 128 -10.22 -14.89 6.47
N ILE A 129 -9.68 -13.99 5.63
CA ILE A 129 -9.27 -12.63 6.05
C ILE A 129 -10.43 -11.82 6.65
N THR A 130 -11.66 -12.06 6.17
CA THR A 130 -12.87 -11.39 6.64
C THR A 130 -13.24 -11.79 8.07
N GLU A 131 -12.85 -12.99 8.51
CA GLU A 131 -13.16 -13.49 9.85
C GLU A 131 -12.11 -13.05 10.88
N TYR A 132 -10.86 -12.90 10.44
CA TYR A 132 -9.72 -12.62 11.31
C TYR A 132 -9.78 -11.29 12.04
N HIS A 133 -10.06 -10.18 11.32
CA HIS A 133 -10.02 -8.85 11.91
C HIS A 133 -11.28 -8.05 11.56
N PRO A 134 -11.90 -7.36 12.53
CA PRO A 134 -13.15 -6.63 12.32
C PRO A 134 -13.05 -5.56 11.21
N ALA A 135 -11.88 -4.95 11.00
CA ALA A 135 -11.69 -3.99 9.90
C ALA A 135 -11.81 -4.59 8.49
N PHE A 136 -11.77 -5.92 8.35
CA PHE A 136 -11.98 -6.63 7.08
C PHE A 136 -13.36 -7.28 6.98
N ARG A 137 -14.22 -7.12 8.00
CA ARG A 137 -15.61 -7.57 7.92
C ARG A 137 -16.36 -6.59 7.02
N VAL A 138 -17.03 -7.14 6.03
CA VAL A 138 -18.07 -6.43 5.30
C VAL A 138 -19.36 -6.82 6.00
N ASP A 139 -20.02 -5.85 6.64
CA ASP A 139 -21.34 -6.07 7.18
C ASP A 139 -22.25 -6.49 6.02
N ALA A 140 -22.95 -7.61 6.18
CA ALA A 140 -23.97 -8.00 5.22
C ALA A 140 -24.97 -6.84 5.12
N PRO A 141 -25.38 -6.43 3.91
CA PRO A 141 -26.43 -5.43 3.79
C PRO A 141 -27.64 -5.90 4.60
N GLU A 142 -28.18 -5.03 5.45
CA GLU A 142 -29.42 -5.32 6.17
C GLU A 142 -30.51 -5.56 5.12
N ASP A 143 -30.94 -6.82 4.97
CA ASP A 143 -32.08 -7.19 4.13
C ASP A 143 -33.34 -6.51 4.67
N THR A 144 -33.59 -5.31 4.14
CA THR A 144 -34.85 -4.58 4.27
C THR A 144 -35.66 -4.88 3.01
N ASP A 145 -36.24 -6.09 2.98
CA ASP A 145 -36.85 -6.72 1.80
C ASP A 145 -37.96 -5.90 1.12
N ASP A 146 -38.63 -4.97 1.81
CA ASP A 146 -39.72 -4.17 1.20
C ASP A 146 -39.23 -2.88 0.51
N GLU A 147 -38.13 -2.25 0.95
CA GLU A 147 -37.59 -1.06 0.29
C GLU A 147 -36.50 -1.41 -0.75
N SER A 148 -35.96 -2.63 -0.70
CA SER A 148 -34.90 -3.10 -1.60
C SER A 148 -35.46 -3.45 -2.99
N ASP A 149 -36.66 -4.03 -3.07
CA ASP A 149 -37.30 -4.42 -4.34
C ASP A 149 -37.72 -3.21 -5.18
N ASP A 150 -38.34 -2.20 -4.56
CA ASP A 150 -38.72 -0.96 -5.24
C ASP A 150 -37.50 -0.18 -5.76
N ARG A 151 -36.42 -0.12 -4.97
CA ARG A 151 -35.16 0.52 -5.37
C ARG A 151 -34.45 -0.25 -6.48
N SER A 152 -34.51 -1.59 -6.45
CA SER A 152 -33.93 -2.45 -7.49
C SER A 152 -34.69 -2.30 -8.81
N GLU A 153 -36.01 -2.26 -8.76
CA GLU A 153 -36.85 -2.03 -9.94
C GLU A 153 -36.66 -0.62 -10.50
N GLN A 154 -36.53 0.40 -9.64
CA GLN A 154 -36.19 1.76 -10.06
C GLN A 154 -34.82 1.84 -10.76
N ALA A 155 -33.80 1.17 -10.21
CA ALA A 155 -32.47 1.12 -10.82
C ALA A 155 -32.50 0.41 -12.18
N ARG A 156 -33.21 -0.72 -12.27
CA ARG A 156 -33.39 -1.46 -13.53
C ARG A 156 -34.08 -0.62 -14.59
N ARG A 157 -35.15 0.11 -14.24
CA ARG A 157 -35.84 1.05 -15.15
C ARG A 157 -34.90 2.16 -15.62
N ALA A 158 -34.13 2.76 -14.71
CA ALA A 158 -33.18 3.82 -15.08
C ALA A 158 -32.09 3.33 -16.05
N LEU A 159 -31.64 2.07 -15.92
CA LEU A 159 -30.70 1.47 -16.87
C LEU A 159 -31.34 1.27 -18.26
N GLU A 160 -32.55 0.70 -18.31
CA GLU A 160 -33.26 0.50 -19.60
C GLU A 160 -33.61 1.84 -20.27
N GLU A 161 -34.05 2.85 -19.51
CA GLU A 161 -34.31 4.19 -20.04
C GLU A 161 -33.04 4.88 -20.53
N THR A 162 -31.90 4.65 -19.87
CA THR A 162 -30.61 5.13 -20.36
C THR A 162 -30.25 4.44 -21.68
N ILE A 163 -30.40 3.12 -21.78
CA ILE A 163 -30.14 2.39 -23.04
C ILE A 163 -31.05 2.92 -24.15
N ALA A 164 -32.35 3.06 -23.88
CA ALA A 164 -33.32 3.58 -24.83
C ALA A 164 -32.97 5.00 -25.32
N LEU A 165 -32.49 5.88 -24.43
CA LEU A 165 -32.04 7.23 -24.80
C LEU A 165 -30.89 7.19 -25.81
N PHE A 166 -29.88 6.36 -25.58
CA PHE A 166 -28.74 6.23 -26.49
C PHE A 166 -29.13 5.60 -27.83
N VAL A 167 -29.97 4.57 -27.80
CA VAL A 167 -30.49 3.91 -29.03
C VAL A 167 -31.34 4.87 -29.86
N ALA A 168 -32.16 5.71 -29.23
CA ALA A 168 -32.92 6.76 -29.91
C ALA A 168 -32.03 7.83 -30.58
N LEU A 169 -30.77 7.92 -30.18
CA LEU A 169 -29.74 8.81 -30.75
C LEU A 169 -28.74 8.04 -31.64
N ASP A 170 -29.21 6.96 -32.26
CA ASP A 170 -28.50 6.11 -33.23
C ASP A 170 -27.29 5.34 -32.69
N TRP A 171 -27.13 5.19 -31.36
CA TRP A 171 -26.10 4.30 -30.84
C TRP A 171 -26.47 2.82 -31.05
N PRO A 172 -25.51 1.93 -31.34
CA PRO A 172 -25.80 0.50 -31.49
C PRO A 172 -26.34 -0.09 -30.18
N GLU A 173 -27.48 -0.78 -30.23
CA GLU A 173 -28.17 -1.30 -29.05
C GLU A 173 -27.30 -2.29 -28.26
N ASP A 174 -26.75 -3.31 -28.92
CA ASP A 174 -25.92 -4.34 -28.26
C ASP A 174 -24.71 -3.73 -27.54
N LEU A 175 -24.05 -2.76 -28.19
CA LEU A 175 -22.89 -2.07 -27.64
C LEU A 175 -23.27 -1.17 -26.46
N THR A 176 -24.40 -0.46 -26.58
CA THR A 176 -24.92 0.42 -25.52
C THR A 176 -25.29 -0.40 -24.29
N ARG A 177 -26.04 -1.49 -24.48
CA ARG A 177 -26.43 -2.40 -23.40
C ARG A 177 -25.21 -2.96 -22.68
N ALA A 178 -24.26 -3.53 -23.42
CA ALA A 178 -23.02 -4.08 -22.85
C ALA A 178 -22.20 -3.01 -22.09
N ALA A 179 -22.13 -1.78 -22.61
CA ALA A 179 -21.40 -0.70 -21.96
C ALA A 179 -22.09 -0.23 -20.67
N ILE A 180 -23.42 -0.08 -20.67
CA ILE A 180 -24.20 0.33 -19.50
C ILE A 180 -24.16 -0.76 -18.41
N GLU A 181 -24.26 -2.04 -18.78
CA GLU A 181 -24.10 -3.17 -17.86
C GLU A 181 -22.69 -3.23 -17.26
N TYR A 182 -21.65 -2.96 -18.06
CA TYR A 182 -20.28 -2.89 -17.56
C TYR A 182 -20.11 -1.75 -16.55
N ILE A 183 -20.67 -0.58 -16.85
CA ILE A 183 -20.65 0.59 -15.96
C ILE A 183 -21.40 0.30 -14.65
N SER A 184 -22.57 -0.36 -14.72
CA SER A 184 -23.35 -0.70 -13.53
C SER A 184 -22.65 -1.73 -12.65
N GLY A 185 -22.02 -2.76 -13.23
CA GLY A 185 -21.17 -3.70 -12.49
C GLY A 185 -20.05 -2.99 -11.73
N ARG A 186 -19.38 -2.03 -12.38
CA ARG A 186 -18.34 -1.21 -11.73
C ARG A 186 -18.88 -0.25 -10.67
N LEU A 187 -20.12 0.23 -10.80
CA LEU A 187 -20.79 1.01 -9.76
C LEU A 187 -21.08 0.15 -8.52
N ILE A 188 -21.53 -1.09 -8.71
CA ILE A 188 -21.78 -2.05 -7.63
C ILE A 188 -20.49 -2.34 -6.86
N GLU A 189 -19.40 -2.64 -7.58
CA GLU A 189 -18.09 -2.94 -6.96
C GLU A 189 -17.50 -1.77 -6.18
N THR A 190 -17.66 -0.54 -6.67
CA THR A 190 -17.00 0.63 -6.07
C THR A 190 -17.85 1.35 -5.02
N GLY A 191 -19.16 1.16 -5.02
CA GLY A 191 -20.11 1.85 -4.13
C GLY A 191 -20.13 3.37 -4.29
N SER A 192 -19.41 3.94 -5.26
CA SER A 192 -19.27 5.39 -5.44
C SER A 192 -19.11 5.77 -6.89
N ARG A 193 -20.02 6.60 -7.40
CA ARG A 193 -20.02 7.14 -8.77
C ARG A 193 -18.70 7.80 -9.15
N ARG A 194 -18.08 8.55 -8.23
CA ARG A 194 -16.78 9.21 -8.46
C ARG A 194 -15.65 8.18 -8.59
N ALA A 195 -15.65 7.16 -7.73
CA ALA A 195 -14.66 6.08 -7.79
C ALA A 195 -14.83 5.23 -9.05
N ALA A 196 -16.08 4.90 -9.42
CA ALA A 196 -16.41 4.22 -10.67
C ALA A 196 -15.89 5.00 -11.89
N TYR A 197 -16.19 6.30 -11.98
CA TYR A 197 -15.69 7.15 -13.08
C TYR A 197 -14.16 7.14 -13.18
N GLU A 198 -13.48 7.30 -12.04
CA GLU A 198 -12.01 7.30 -11.97
C GLU A 198 -11.37 5.96 -12.33
N SER A 199 -12.05 4.84 -12.04
CA SER A 199 -11.63 3.50 -12.44
C SER A 199 -11.85 3.29 -13.93
N LEU A 200 -13.08 3.48 -14.41
CA LEU A 200 -13.52 3.26 -15.79
C LEU A 200 -12.76 4.12 -16.81
N ARG A 201 -12.41 5.36 -16.46
CA ARG A 201 -11.63 6.23 -17.37
C ARG A 201 -10.19 5.74 -17.60
N ARG A 202 -9.63 4.97 -16.64
CA ARG A 202 -8.29 4.39 -16.72
C ARG A 202 -8.30 2.96 -17.27
N ASP A 203 -9.48 2.34 -17.35
CA ASP A 203 -9.64 0.95 -17.78
C ASP A 203 -9.47 0.82 -19.30
N LYS A 204 -8.27 0.38 -19.70
CA LYS A 204 -7.95 0.08 -21.11
C LYS A 204 -8.61 -1.22 -21.58
N HIS A 205 -8.87 -2.15 -20.66
CA HIS A 205 -9.46 -3.45 -20.98
C HIS A 205 -10.94 -3.29 -21.35
N ALA A 206 -11.71 -2.52 -20.59
CA ALA A 206 -13.11 -2.21 -20.89
C ALA A 206 -13.30 -1.69 -22.32
N ARG A 207 -12.41 -0.78 -22.74
CA ARG A 207 -12.44 -0.22 -24.11
C ARG A 207 -12.10 -1.23 -25.19
N ALA A 208 -11.11 -2.11 -24.93
CA ALA A 208 -10.73 -3.16 -25.88
C ALA A 208 -11.83 -4.22 -26.01
N LEU A 209 -12.46 -4.59 -24.89
CA LEU A 209 -13.57 -5.56 -24.85
C LEU A 209 -14.79 -5.07 -25.64
N LEU A 210 -15.14 -3.79 -25.49
CA LEU A 210 -16.27 -3.15 -26.17
C LEU A 210 -15.90 -2.62 -27.57
N ASP A 211 -14.65 -2.77 -28.00
CA ASP A 211 -14.10 -2.20 -29.23
C ASP A 211 -14.37 -0.67 -29.36
N MET A 212 -14.47 0.07 -28.25
CA MET A 212 -15.00 1.44 -28.29
C MET A 212 -13.90 2.52 -28.44
N PRO A 213 -14.08 3.51 -29.34
CA PRO A 213 -13.17 4.65 -29.44
C PRO A 213 -13.04 5.40 -28.10
N ARG A 214 -11.87 6.00 -27.86
CA ARG A 214 -11.59 6.69 -26.58
C ARG A 214 -12.57 7.83 -26.31
N VAL A 215 -12.91 8.58 -27.36
CA VAL A 215 -13.81 9.74 -27.28
C VAL A 215 -15.21 9.27 -26.89
N SER A 216 -15.76 8.28 -27.61
CA SER A 216 -17.06 7.65 -27.31
C SER A 216 -17.14 7.13 -25.87
N TRP A 217 -16.12 6.39 -25.41
CA TRP A 217 -16.09 5.88 -24.04
C TRP A 217 -16.05 6.99 -22.99
N THR A 218 -15.21 8.00 -23.17
CA THR A 218 -15.07 9.09 -22.19
C THR A 218 -16.34 9.93 -22.11
N THR A 219 -16.99 10.17 -23.25
CA THR A 219 -18.26 10.90 -23.32
C THR A 219 -19.39 10.09 -22.70
N LEU A 220 -19.49 8.79 -23.01
CA LEU A 220 -20.46 7.88 -22.39
C LEU A 220 -20.35 7.94 -20.86
N LEU A 221 -19.14 7.82 -20.30
CA LEU A 221 -18.93 7.90 -18.86
C LEU A 221 -19.39 9.25 -18.28
N ARG A 222 -19.11 10.37 -18.96
CA ARG A 222 -19.52 11.71 -18.51
C ARG A 222 -21.03 11.92 -18.58
N VAL A 223 -21.69 11.39 -19.61
CA VAL A 223 -23.15 11.48 -19.78
C VAL A 223 -23.85 10.62 -18.74
N VAL A 224 -23.44 9.37 -18.60
CA VAL A 224 -24.09 8.36 -17.75
C VAL A 224 -23.84 8.64 -16.27
N LEU A 225 -22.58 8.90 -15.88
CA LEU A 225 -22.18 9.11 -14.49
C LEU A 225 -22.13 10.58 -14.07
N GLY A 226 -22.13 11.51 -15.03
CA GLY A 226 -21.96 12.94 -14.76
C GLY A 226 -20.50 13.38 -14.67
N SER A 227 -20.29 14.70 -14.66
CA SER A 227 -18.96 15.28 -14.49
C SER A 227 -18.38 14.99 -13.10
N PRO A 228 -17.09 14.60 -12.99
CA PRO A 228 -16.41 14.43 -11.70
C PRO A 228 -16.05 15.77 -11.03
N ASP A 229 -16.26 16.91 -11.69
CA ASP A 229 -15.95 18.24 -11.16
C ASP A 229 -16.87 18.58 -9.96
N PRO A 230 -16.31 18.81 -8.76
CA PRO A 230 -17.09 19.15 -7.57
C PRO A 230 -17.94 20.41 -7.74
N THR A 231 -17.51 21.36 -8.57
CA THR A 231 -18.24 22.62 -8.80
C THR A 231 -19.53 22.41 -9.58
N LEU A 232 -19.59 21.34 -10.38
CA LEU A 232 -20.74 20.99 -11.20
C LEU A 232 -21.68 20.00 -10.49
N ALA A 233 -21.35 19.51 -9.29
CA ALA A 233 -22.07 18.42 -8.63
C ALA A 233 -23.58 18.67 -8.45
N ALA A 234 -24.00 19.93 -8.31
CA ALA A 234 -25.41 20.32 -8.15
C ALA A 234 -26.15 20.48 -9.49
N THR A 235 -25.45 20.52 -10.63
CA THR A 235 -25.99 20.75 -11.98
C THR A 235 -26.43 19.45 -12.66
N ASN A 236 -27.24 19.56 -13.73
CA ASN A 236 -27.65 18.41 -14.53
C ASN A 236 -26.43 17.66 -15.12
N THR A 237 -25.42 18.39 -15.59
CA THR A 237 -24.16 17.85 -16.12
C THR A 237 -23.36 17.09 -15.06
N GLY A 238 -23.33 17.57 -13.82
CA GLY A 238 -22.64 16.88 -12.71
C GLY A 238 -23.43 15.71 -12.13
N ARG A 239 -24.74 15.63 -12.35
CA ARG A 239 -25.58 14.49 -11.94
C ARG A 239 -25.52 13.34 -12.94
N GLY A 240 -25.42 13.62 -14.24
CA GLY A 240 -25.48 12.59 -15.26
C GLY A 240 -26.86 11.94 -15.38
N VAL A 241 -27.05 11.11 -16.40
CA VAL A 241 -28.36 10.54 -16.75
C VAL A 241 -28.86 9.57 -15.68
N LEU A 242 -28.03 8.64 -15.19
CA LEU A 242 -28.49 7.63 -14.22
C LEU A 242 -28.95 8.22 -12.89
N LEU A 243 -28.28 9.27 -12.39
CA LEU A 243 -28.70 9.92 -11.15
C LEU A 243 -29.96 10.77 -11.33
N ARG A 244 -30.18 11.31 -12.54
CA ARG A 244 -31.41 12.05 -12.86
C ARG A 244 -32.59 11.08 -12.92
N LEU A 245 -32.46 9.96 -13.62
CA LEU A 245 -33.53 8.96 -13.73
C LEU A 245 -33.90 8.34 -12.37
N THR A 246 -32.90 7.99 -11.54
CA THR A 246 -33.15 7.47 -10.18
C THR A 246 -33.73 8.51 -9.22
N ARG A 247 -33.63 9.81 -9.53
CA ARG A 247 -34.34 10.88 -8.81
C ARG A 247 -35.73 11.19 -9.37
N GLY A 248 -36.20 10.41 -10.34
CA GLY A 248 -37.54 10.53 -10.91
C GLY A 248 -37.69 11.60 -12.00
N TYR A 249 -36.58 12.10 -12.57
CA TYR A 249 -36.68 12.97 -13.74
C TYR A 249 -37.18 12.15 -14.94
N PRO A 250 -38.21 12.61 -15.69
CA PRO A 250 -38.73 11.87 -16.82
C PRO A 250 -37.71 11.84 -17.97
N VAL A 251 -37.55 10.69 -18.62
CA VAL A 251 -36.61 10.52 -19.75
C VAL A 251 -36.87 11.52 -20.88
N ALA A 252 -38.13 11.92 -21.10
CA ALA A 252 -38.49 12.92 -22.10
C ALA A 252 -37.89 14.32 -21.81
N GLU A 253 -37.77 14.71 -20.54
CA GLU A 253 -37.11 15.98 -20.15
C GLU A 253 -35.59 15.89 -20.31
N ILE A 254 -35.01 14.70 -20.10
CA ILE A 254 -33.59 14.47 -20.35
C ILE A 254 -33.30 14.50 -21.85
N ALA A 255 -34.17 13.90 -22.67
CA ALA A 255 -34.03 13.87 -24.12
C ALA A 255 -34.24 15.24 -24.79
N ALA A 256 -34.98 16.16 -24.14
CA ALA A 256 -35.19 17.52 -24.62
C ALA A 256 -33.98 18.45 -24.39
N ASP A 257 -32.93 17.98 -23.73
CA ASP A 257 -31.66 18.70 -23.54
C ASP A 257 -30.83 18.58 -24.83
N ASP A 258 -30.95 19.58 -25.71
CA ASP A 258 -30.29 19.59 -27.03
C ASP A 258 -28.76 19.45 -26.93
N ASP A 259 -28.14 20.06 -25.92
CA ASP A 259 -26.68 19.98 -25.70
C ASP A 259 -26.26 18.56 -25.30
N LEU A 260 -27.06 17.90 -24.46
CA LEU A 260 -26.86 16.50 -24.09
C LEU A 260 -27.04 15.57 -25.30
N ALA A 261 -28.11 15.76 -26.06
CA ALA A 261 -28.40 14.96 -27.25
C ALA A 261 -27.28 15.10 -28.30
N LEU A 262 -26.85 16.33 -28.58
CA LEU A 262 -25.75 16.63 -29.49
C LEU A 262 -24.42 15.99 -29.01
N THR A 263 -24.16 16.04 -27.71
CA THR A 263 -22.98 15.39 -27.12
C THR A 263 -22.98 13.88 -27.32
N ILE A 264 -24.14 13.23 -27.17
CA ILE A 264 -24.30 11.79 -27.40
C ILE A 264 -24.14 11.46 -28.88
N ILE A 265 -24.79 12.22 -29.78
CA ILE A 265 -24.72 12.00 -31.24
C ILE A 265 -23.27 12.12 -31.73
N LEU A 266 -22.55 13.19 -31.36
CA LEU A 266 -21.16 13.40 -31.79
C LEU A 266 -20.20 12.33 -31.26
N ALA A 267 -20.54 11.67 -30.16
CA ALA A 267 -19.74 10.62 -29.58
C ALA A 267 -20.10 9.23 -30.10
N ASN A 268 -21.03 9.11 -31.06
CA ASN A 268 -21.48 7.82 -31.59
C ASN A 268 -20.29 7.02 -32.17
N PRO A 269 -20.02 5.81 -31.68
CA PRO A 269 -18.83 5.03 -32.05
C PRO A 269 -18.77 4.69 -33.54
N ILE A 270 -19.89 4.58 -34.25
CA ILE A 270 -19.90 4.34 -35.70
C ILE A 270 -19.37 5.59 -36.44
N THR A 271 -19.86 6.76 -36.05
CA THR A 271 -19.49 8.04 -36.69
C THR A 271 -18.04 8.41 -36.40
N VAL A 272 -17.59 8.20 -35.16
CA VAL A 272 -16.22 8.52 -34.72
C VAL A 272 -15.19 7.64 -35.44
N ARG A 273 -15.48 6.34 -35.64
CA ARG A 273 -14.61 5.44 -36.42
C ARG A 273 -14.49 5.86 -37.89
N GLY A 274 -15.55 6.45 -38.46
CA GLY A 274 -15.54 6.95 -39.85
C GLY A 274 -14.74 8.25 -40.04
N GLY A 275 -14.41 8.96 -38.96
CA GLY A 275 -13.64 10.21 -38.99
C GLY A 275 -12.14 10.06 -38.72
N GLU A 276 -11.65 8.85 -38.45
CA GLU A 276 -10.22 8.54 -38.25
C GLU A 276 -9.51 8.04 -39.53
N VAL A 277 -10.05 8.33 -40.73
CA VAL A 277 -9.42 8.04 -42.04
C VAL A 277 -8.62 9.24 -42.54
#